data_AF-A0A1I2HCV5-F1
#
_entry.id   AF-A0A1I2HCV5-F1
#
_cell.length_a   1.000
_cell.length_b   1.000
_cell.length_c   1.000
_cell.angle_alpha   90.00
_cell.angle_beta   90.00
_cell.angle_gamma   90.00
#
_symmetry.space_group_name_H-M   'P 1'
#
loop_
_entity.id
_entity.type
_entity.pdbx_description
1 polymer ?
#
loop_
_entity_poly.entity_id
_entity_poly.type
_entity_poly.pdbx_seq_one_letter_code
_entity_poly.pdbx_strand_id
1 'polypeptide(L)'
;MPKPKLEVADIFRDYGPAWRHANKGHISLSQLKVMSSIEACRTEALGGHVAACTKCDHRHIAYNSCKNRHCPKCQGPAARDWMAARAEDLLPVEYFHVVFTLPAEIARIAYWNKKAVYGLLFKASAQTVMTIAADPKRLGARVGMTSAARQTG
;
A
#
# COMPACT_ATOMS: atom_id res chain seq x y z
N MET A 1 -21.89 -4.96 3.12
CA MET A 1 -20.82 -5.88 2.66
C MET A 1 -20.73 -7.02 3.66
N PRO A 2 -20.71 -8.28 3.21
CA PRO A 2 -20.50 -9.41 4.12
C PRO A 2 -19.13 -9.27 4.81
N LYS A 3 -19.09 -9.51 6.12
CA LYS A 3 -17.84 -9.50 6.89
C LYS A 3 -16.95 -10.64 6.37
N PRO A 4 -15.65 -10.41 6.09
CA PRO A 4 -14.74 -11.48 5.73
C PRO A 4 -14.72 -12.56 6.82
N LYS A 5 -14.58 -13.83 6.44
CA LYS A 5 -14.45 -14.94 7.41
C LYS A 5 -13.19 -14.81 8.29
N LEU A 6 -12.18 -14.08 7.82
CA LEU A 6 -10.93 -13.82 8.52
C LEU A 6 -10.43 -12.42 8.18
N GLU A 7 -10.06 -11.64 9.19
CA GLU A 7 -9.45 -10.33 9.07
C GLU A 7 -8.01 -10.34 9.61
N VAL A 8 -7.18 -9.40 9.17
CA VAL A 8 -5.83 -9.19 9.76
C VAL A 8 -5.91 -8.91 11.27
N ALA A 9 -7.00 -8.29 11.72
CA ALA A 9 -7.25 -8.07 13.14
C ALA A 9 -7.38 -9.38 13.93
N ASP A 10 -7.94 -10.44 13.32
CA ASP A 10 -8.04 -11.75 13.96
C ASP A 10 -6.64 -12.38 14.12
N ILE A 11 -5.82 -12.33 13.06
CA ILE A 11 -4.43 -12.81 13.09
C ILE A 11 -3.62 -12.08 14.18
N PHE A 12 -3.76 -10.75 14.29
CA PHE A 12 -3.07 -9.98 15.31
C PHE A 12 -3.55 -10.29 16.73
N ARG A 13 -4.84 -10.56 16.93
CA ARG A 13 -5.37 -10.98 18.23
C ARG A 13 -4.84 -12.36 18.63
N ASP A 14 -4.89 -13.32 17.72
CA ASP A 14 -4.57 -14.72 18.02
C ASP A 14 -3.05 -14.97 18.12
N TYR A 15 -2.26 -14.37 17.23
CA TYR A 15 -0.82 -14.65 17.10
C TYR A 15 0.07 -13.44 17.42
N GLY A 16 -0.48 -12.23 17.45
CA GLY A 16 0.28 -11.00 17.68
C GLY A 16 1.03 -10.96 19.02
N PRO A 17 0.47 -11.43 20.16
CA PRO A 17 1.20 -11.44 21.43
C PRO A 17 2.50 -12.26 21.37
N ALA A 18 2.45 -13.50 20.87
CA ALA A 18 3.62 -14.37 20.75
C ALA A 18 4.66 -13.79 19.78
N TRP A 19 4.21 -13.27 18.63
CA TRP A 19 5.09 -12.67 17.63
C TRP A 19 5.77 -11.39 18.16
N ARG A 20 5.05 -10.51 18.85
CA ARG A 20 5.61 -9.30 19.48
C ARG A 20 6.64 -9.63 20.55
N HIS A 21 6.42 -10.70 21.32
CA HIS A 21 7.37 -11.17 22.31
C HIS A 21 8.67 -11.67 21.65
N ALA A 22 8.55 -12.55 20.64
CA ALA A 22 9.70 -13.08 19.91
C ALA A 22 10.53 -12.02 19.19
N ASN A 23 9.91 -10.90 18.78
CA ASN A 23 10.55 -9.82 18.02
C ASN A 23 10.81 -8.55 18.86
N LYS A 24 10.84 -8.67 20.19
CA LYS A 24 11.11 -7.54 21.09
C LYS A 24 12.45 -6.88 20.72
N GLY A 25 12.47 -5.55 20.64
CA GLY A 25 13.65 -4.77 20.24
C GLY A 25 13.85 -4.60 18.72
N HIS A 26 13.18 -5.41 17.89
CA HIS A 26 13.24 -5.31 16.43
C HIS A 26 12.02 -4.62 15.81
N ILE A 27 11.00 -4.31 16.63
CA ILE A 27 9.78 -3.66 16.20
C ILE A 27 9.78 -2.21 16.65
N SER A 28 9.60 -1.29 15.71
CA SER A 28 9.44 0.14 15.99
C SER A 28 8.09 0.44 16.65
N LEU A 29 8.03 1.54 17.41
CA LEU A 29 6.79 2.02 18.02
C LEU A 29 5.69 2.28 16.98
N SER A 30 6.05 2.72 15.77
CA SER A 30 5.08 2.97 14.70
C SER A 30 4.42 1.67 14.22
N GLN A 31 5.17 0.59 14.07
CA GLN A 31 4.65 -0.73 13.73
C GLN A 31 3.72 -1.27 14.82
N LEU A 32 4.10 -1.14 16.10
CA LEU A 32 3.23 -1.53 17.23
C LEU A 32 1.90 -0.77 17.22
N LYS A 33 1.96 0.56 17.00
CA LYS A 33 0.75 1.39 16.88
C LYS A 33 -0.15 0.97 15.71
N VAL A 34 0.43 0.55 14.59
CA VAL A 34 -0.32 0.01 13.45
C VAL A 34 -1.05 -1.27 13.84
N MET A 35 -0.37 -2.21 14.52
CA MET A 35 -0.99 -3.46 14.98
C MET A 35 -2.19 -3.17 15.90
N SER A 36 -1.99 -2.35 16.94
CA SER A 36 -3.07 -2.01 17.88
C SER A 36 -4.22 -1.25 17.21
N SER A 37 -3.93 -0.37 16.24
CA SER A 37 -4.96 0.32 15.46
C SER A 37 -5.83 -0.67 14.67
N ILE A 38 -5.21 -1.69 14.07
CA ILE A 38 -5.91 -2.71 13.27
C ILE A 38 -6.75 -3.62 14.17
N GLU A 39 -6.22 -4.04 15.31
CA GLU A 39 -6.93 -4.83 16.34
C GLU A 39 -8.19 -4.12 16.84
N ALA A 40 -8.09 -2.81 17.15
CA ALA A 40 -9.22 -2.01 17.67
C ALA A 40 -10.22 -1.55 16.59
N CYS A 41 -9.86 -1.62 15.31
CA CYS A 41 -10.65 -1.04 14.23
C CYS A 41 -12.04 -1.68 14.11
N ARG A 42 -13.11 -0.85 14.09
CA ARG A 42 -14.52 -1.28 14.02
C ARG A 42 -14.93 -2.17 15.21
N THR A 43 -14.40 -1.88 16.39
CA THR A 43 -14.81 -2.49 17.66
C THR A 43 -15.30 -1.41 18.61
N GLU A 44 -15.93 -1.82 19.71
CA GLU A 44 -16.37 -0.91 20.76
C GLU A 44 -15.24 -0.09 21.39
N ALA A 45 -13.99 -0.57 21.31
CA ALA A 45 -12.82 0.13 21.84
C ALA A 45 -12.59 1.52 21.20
N LEU A 46 -13.16 1.77 20.01
CA LEU A 46 -13.11 3.07 19.33
C LEU A 46 -14.43 3.86 19.42
N GLY A 47 -15.39 3.36 20.20
CA GLY A 47 -16.75 3.87 20.24
C GLY A 47 -17.51 3.61 18.92
N GLY A 48 -18.73 4.11 18.86
CA GLY A 48 -19.59 3.96 17.70
C GLY A 48 -20.89 4.74 17.82
N HIS A 49 -21.75 4.54 16.83
CA HIS A 49 -23.06 5.16 16.74
C HIS A 49 -24.14 4.07 16.72
N VAL A 50 -25.28 4.38 17.32
CA VAL A 50 -26.47 3.53 17.23
C VAL A 50 -27.48 4.26 16.37
N ALA A 51 -27.79 3.68 15.21
CA ALA A 51 -28.91 4.11 14.38
C ALA A 51 -30.14 3.30 14.79
N ALA A 52 -31.28 3.96 14.99
CA ALA A 52 -32.54 3.32 15.30
C ALA A 52 -33.57 3.67 14.22
N CYS A 53 -34.30 2.66 13.73
CA CYS A 53 -35.43 2.88 12.84
C CYS A 53 -36.60 3.41 13.64
N THR A 54 -37.16 4.55 13.23
CA THR A 54 -38.31 5.18 13.87
C THR A 54 -39.64 4.45 13.62
N LYS A 55 -39.63 3.37 12.83
CA LYS A 55 -40.85 2.64 12.40
C LYS A 55 -40.92 1.19 12.88
N CYS A 56 -39.81 0.55 13.23
CA CYS A 56 -39.80 -0.91 13.51
C CYS A 56 -38.83 -1.35 14.61
N ASP A 57 -38.40 -0.44 15.50
CA ASP A 57 -37.45 -0.70 16.60
C ASP A 57 -36.10 -1.35 16.22
N HIS A 58 -35.84 -1.50 14.92
CA HIS A 58 -34.57 -2.03 14.45
C HIS A 58 -33.43 -1.09 14.83
N ARG A 59 -32.44 -1.61 15.56
CA ARG A 59 -31.23 -0.88 15.96
C ARG A 59 -30.03 -1.46 15.27
N HIS A 60 -29.21 -0.59 14.69
CA HIS A 60 -27.97 -0.94 14.02
C HIS A 60 -26.80 -0.19 14.67
N ILE A 61 -25.80 -0.95 15.14
CA ILE A 61 -24.60 -0.40 15.77
C ILE A 61 -23.49 -0.30 14.72
N ALA A 62 -22.92 0.88 14.57
CA ALA A 62 -21.79 1.14 13.68
C ALA A 62 -20.58 1.64 14.48
N TYR A 63 -19.54 0.81 14.61
CA TYR A 63 -18.30 1.18 15.28
C TYR A 63 -17.39 2.05 14.42
N ASN A 64 -16.62 2.91 15.09
CA ASN A 64 -15.70 3.83 14.45
C ASN A 64 -14.49 3.14 13.81
N SER A 65 -13.94 3.78 12.78
CA SER A 65 -12.76 3.31 12.07
C SER A 65 -11.48 3.82 12.74
N CYS A 66 -10.40 3.04 12.72
CA CYS A 66 -9.12 3.46 13.30
C CYS A 66 -8.40 4.55 12.47
N LYS A 67 -8.86 4.82 11.24
CA LYS A 67 -8.29 5.78 10.27
C LYS A 67 -6.81 5.57 9.92
N ASN A 68 -6.18 4.49 10.39
CA ASN A 68 -4.79 4.18 10.11
C ASN A 68 -4.62 3.80 8.63
N ARG A 69 -3.62 4.38 7.95
CA ARG A 69 -3.39 4.17 6.52
C ARG A 69 -3.08 2.72 6.14
N HIS A 70 -2.55 1.94 7.10
CA HIS A 70 -2.19 0.54 6.91
C HIS A 70 -3.36 -0.40 7.19
N CYS A 71 -4.50 0.09 7.69
CA CYS A 71 -5.63 -0.76 8.04
C CYS A 71 -6.41 -1.18 6.78
N PRO A 72 -6.51 -2.49 6.49
CA PRO A 72 -7.24 -2.99 5.31
C PRO A 72 -8.73 -2.64 5.32
N LYS A 73 -9.32 -2.42 6.50
CA LYS A 73 -10.73 -2.00 6.64
C LYS A 73 -10.94 -0.52 6.34
N CYS A 74 -9.97 0.32 6.67
CA CYS A 74 -10.11 1.78 6.54
C CYS A 74 -9.70 2.27 5.16
N GLN A 75 -8.53 1.88 4.69
CA GLN A 75 -7.99 2.34 3.40
C GLN A 75 -8.05 1.26 2.30
N GLY A 76 -8.41 0.02 2.62
CA GLY A 76 -8.53 -1.03 1.61
C GLY A 76 -9.54 -0.71 0.51
N PRO A 77 -10.75 -0.21 0.81
CA PRO A 77 -11.68 0.23 -0.23
C PRO A 77 -11.09 1.35 -1.10
N ALA A 78 -10.60 2.44 -0.49
CA ALA A 78 -10.01 3.56 -1.22
C ALA A 78 -8.81 3.14 -2.09
N ALA A 79 -7.97 2.23 -1.61
CA ALA A 79 -6.86 1.67 -2.39
C ALA A 79 -7.36 0.82 -3.56
N ARG A 80 -8.42 0.02 -3.38
CA ARG A 80 -9.03 -0.75 -4.48
C ARG A 80 -9.69 0.14 -5.52
N ASP A 81 -10.43 1.15 -5.08
CA ASP A 81 -11.08 2.11 -5.97
C ASP A 81 -10.02 2.89 -6.77
N TRP A 82 -8.94 3.29 -6.11
CA TRP A 82 -7.79 3.91 -6.78
C TRP A 82 -7.14 2.96 -7.80
N MET A 83 -6.92 1.69 -7.45
CA MET A 83 -6.37 0.69 -8.38
C MET A 83 -7.29 0.45 -9.57
N ALA A 84 -8.61 0.37 -9.36
CA ALA A 84 -9.60 0.20 -10.42
C ALA A 84 -9.58 1.39 -11.39
N ALA A 85 -9.59 2.62 -10.85
CA ALA A 85 -9.48 3.83 -11.67
C ALA A 85 -8.16 3.88 -12.47
N ARG A 86 -7.04 3.44 -11.88
CA ARG A 86 -5.76 3.35 -12.62
C ARG A 86 -5.75 2.24 -13.66
N ALA A 87 -6.51 1.16 -13.45
CA ALA A 87 -6.63 0.10 -14.43
C ALA A 87 -7.41 0.55 -15.67
N GLU A 88 -8.39 1.46 -15.52
CA GLU A 88 -9.11 2.09 -16.63
C GLU A 88 -8.22 3.01 -17.48
N ASP A 89 -7.16 3.59 -16.89
CA ASP A 89 -6.17 4.39 -17.61
C ASP A 89 -5.21 3.53 -18.47
N LEU A 90 -5.27 2.20 -18.36
CA LEU A 90 -4.41 1.30 -19.14
C LEU A 90 -4.98 1.07 -20.54
N LEU A 91 -4.14 1.29 -21.55
CA LEU A 91 -4.44 0.96 -22.94
C LEU A 91 -4.50 -0.57 -23.11
N PRO A 92 -5.36 -1.11 -23.98
CA PRO A 92 -5.45 -2.54 -24.25
C PRO A 92 -4.28 -3.01 -25.14
N VAL A 93 -3.06 -2.86 -24.64
CA VAL A 93 -1.80 -3.20 -25.30
C VAL A 93 -0.93 -4.07 -24.39
N GLU A 94 0.09 -4.70 -24.95
CA GLU A 94 1.03 -5.49 -24.16
C GLU A 94 1.92 -4.59 -23.28
N TYR A 95 2.06 -4.95 -22.00
CA TYR A 95 2.88 -4.25 -21.04
C TYR A 95 4.12 -5.08 -20.69
N PHE A 96 5.28 -4.44 -20.71
CA PHE A 96 6.55 -5.05 -20.31
C PHE A 96 7.03 -4.44 -18.99
N HIS A 97 7.41 -5.29 -18.04
CA HIS A 97 8.02 -4.83 -16.79
C HIS A 97 9.54 -4.82 -16.91
N VAL A 98 10.12 -3.61 -16.97
CA VAL A 98 11.57 -3.41 -17.02
C VAL A 98 12.08 -3.06 -15.63
N VAL A 99 13.05 -3.81 -15.13
CA VAL A 99 13.63 -3.62 -13.79
C VAL A 99 15.01 -2.99 -13.89
N PHE A 100 15.16 -1.82 -13.28
CA PHE A 100 16.46 -1.17 -13.09
C PHE A 100 16.95 -1.42 -11.66
N THR A 101 18.04 -2.17 -11.53
CA THR A 101 18.65 -2.45 -10.23
C THR A 101 19.61 -1.33 -9.87
N LEU A 102 19.42 -0.73 -8.69
CA LEU A 102 20.34 0.26 -8.16
C LEU A 102 21.56 -0.45 -7.55
N PRO A 103 22.80 -0.12 -7.96
CA PRO A 103 24.00 -0.66 -7.35
C PRO A 103 24.04 -0.42 -5.83
N ALA A 104 24.60 -1.37 -5.08
CA ALA A 104 24.58 -1.37 -3.61
C ALA A 104 25.25 -0.13 -3.00
N GLU A 105 26.31 0.36 -3.65
CA GLU A 105 27.08 1.54 -3.28
C GLU A 105 26.20 2.80 -3.31
N ILE A 106 25.33 2.90 -4.32
CA ILE A 106 24.40 4.03 -4.50
C ILE A 106 23.17 3.86 -3.60
N ALA A 107 22.71 2.63 -3.36
CA ALA A 107 21.59 2.35 -2.46
C ALA A 107 21.84 2.89 -1.04
N ARG A 108 23.09 2.82 -0.55
CA ARG A 108 23.48 3.41 0.73
C ARG A 108 23.34 4.94 0.76
N ILE A 109 23.62 5.62 -0.36
CA ILE A 109 23.45 7.07 -0.50
C ILE A 109 21.95 7.42 -0.61
N ALA A 110 21.17 6.57 -1.28
CA ALA A 110 19.72 6.72 -1.43
C ALA A 110 19.01 6.76 -0.08
N TYR A 111 19.50 6.02 0.93
CA TYR A 111 18.93 6.02 2.28
C TYR A 111 18.84 7.43 2.88
N TRP A 112 19.89 8.23 2.70
CA TRP A 112 19.99 9.58 3.23
C TRP A 112 19.39 10.65 2.28
N ASN A 113 19.42 10.40 0.98
CA ASN A 113 19.06 11.38 -0.05
C ASN A 113 17.92 10.91 -0.97
N LYS A 114 16.91 10.23 -0.39
CA LYS A 114 15.83 9.52 -1.11
C LYS A 114 15.24 10.34 -2.26
N LYS A 115 14.84 11.59 -2.00
CA LYS A 115 14.20 12.45 -3.00
C LYS A 115 15.10 12.70 -4.22
N ALA A 116 16.36 13.05 -3.98
CA ALA A 116 17.31 13.35 -5.04
C ALA A 116 17.67 12.10 -5.84
N VAL A 117 18.03 11.01 -5.14
CA VAL A 117 18.47 9.78 -5.80
C VAL A 117 17.33 9.13 -6.58
N TYR A 118 16.12 9.02 -6.02
CA TYR A 118 14.99 8.45 -6.76
C TYR A 118 14.53 9.34 -7.92
N GLY A 119 14.58 10.66 -7.77
CA GLY A 119 14.31 11.57 -8.87
C GLY A 119 15.27 11.35 -10.05
N LEU A 120 16.57 11.21 -9.76
CA LEU A 120 17.58 10.89 -10.77
C LEU A 120 17.38 9.50 -11.38
N LEU A 121 17.10 8.48 -10.56
CA LEU A 121 16.86 7.11 -11.01
C LEU A 121 15.67 7.05 -11.99
N PHE A 122 14.54 7.69 -11.65
CA PHE A 122 13.38 7.74 -12.53
C PHE A 122 13.67 8.48 -13.83
N LYS A 123 14.42 9.59 -13.78
CA LYS A 123 14.82 10.33 -14.98
C LYS A 123 15.73 9.49 -15.88
N ALA A 124 16.77 8.87 -15.31
CA ALA A 124 17.75 8.08 -16.05
C ALA A 124 17.14 6.82 -16.68
N SER A 125 16.29 6.10 -15.94
CA SER A 125 15.57 4.93 -16.47
C SER A 125 14.61 5.32 -17.58
N ALA A 126 13.83 6.40 -17.42
CA ALA A 126 12.95 6.91 -18.46
C ALA A 126 13.71 7.28 -19.74
N GLN A 127 14.80 8.04 -19.60
CA GLN A 127 15.65 8.42 -20.73
C GLN A 127 16.20 7.18 -21.45
N THR A 128 16.69 6.20 -20.70
CA THR A 128 17.24 4.95 -21.27
C THR A 128 16.20 4.19 -22.08
N VAL A 129 14.99 3.99 -21.53
CA VAL A 129 13.90 3.29 -22.22
C VAL A 129 13.49 4.06 -23.48
N MET A 130 13.29 5.38 -23.38
CA MET A 130 12.90 6.21 -24.53
C MET A 130 13.96 6.22 -25.63
N THR A 131 15.25 6.32 -25.28
CA THR A 131 16.36 6.31 -26.25
C THR A 131 16.46 4.98 -26.98
N ILE A 132 16.39 3.86 -26.26
CA ILE A 132 16.47 2.52 -26.87
C ILE A 132 15.23 2.24 -27.73
N ALA A 133 14.05 2.65 -27.28
CA ALA A 133 12.80 2.46 -28.01
C ALA A 133 12.77 3.24 -29.33
N ALA A 134 13.31 4.47 -29.35
CA ALA A 134 13.33 5.32 -30.53
C ALA A 134 14.33 4.86 -31.62
N ASP A 135 15.30 4.01 -31.29
CA ASP A 135 16.32 3.53 -32.24
C ASP A 135 15.67 2.62 -33.33
N PRO A 136 15.71 3.01 -34.63
CA PRO A 136 15.14 2.24 -35.72
C PRO A 136 15.77 0.85 -35.90
N LYS A 137 17.01 0.63 -35.44
CA LYS A 137 17.67 -0.68 -35.48
C LYS A 137 17.20 -1.61 -34.35
N ARG A 138 16.39 -1.10 -33.42
CA ARG A 138 15.84 -1.85 -32.29
C ARG A 138 14.31 -1.90 -32.41
N LEU A 139 13.61 -1.02 -31.69
CA LEU A 139 12.15 -0.99 -31.67
C LEU A 139 11.58 0.03 -32.65
N GLY A 140 12.27 1.15 -32.88
CA GLY A 140 11.82 2.22 -33.78
C GLY A 140 10.46 2.83 -33.42
N ALA A 141 10.08 2.81 -32.14
CA ALA A 141 8.74 3.19 -31.69
C ALA A 141 8.76 4.24 -30.57
N ARG A 142 7.66 5.00 -30.48
CA ARG A 142 7.41 5.89 -29.34
C ARG A 142 6.69 5.12 -28.24
N VAL A 143 7.32 5.03 -27.07
CA VAL A 143 6.78 4.30 -25.90
C VAL A 143 6.33 5.23 -24.80
N GLY A 144 5.32 4.80 -24.04
CA GLY A 144 4.95 5.38 -22.75
C GLY A 144 5.56 4.56 -21.61
N MET A 145 5.76 5.17 -20.45
CA MET A 145 6.28 4.47 -19.27
C MET A 145 5.66 4.99 -17.99
N THR A 146 5.31 4.07 -17.09
CA THR A 146 5.02 4.35 -15.69
C THR A 146 6.14 3.76 -14.85
N SER A 147 6.72 4.54 -13.94
CA SER A 147 7.82 4.10 -13.07
C SER A 147 7.38 4.07 -11.61
N ALA A 148 7.83 3.05 -10.89
CA ALA A 148 7.61 2.89 -9.46
C ALA A 148 8.89 2.35 -8.81
N ALA A 149 9.14 2.73 -7.57
CA ALA A 149 10.28 2.23 -6.80
C ALA A 149 9.75 1.43 -5.59
N ARG A 150 10.19 0.19 -5.46
CA ARG A 150 10.00 -0.58 -4.22
C ARG A 150 11.13 -0.22 -3.26
N GLN A 151 10.80 0.44 -2.15
CA GLN A 151 11.73 0.62 -1.05
C GLN A 151 11.72 -0.64 -0.19
N THR A 152 12.77 -1.45 -0.28
CA THR A 152 13.12 -2.41 0.79
C THR A 152 13.85 -1.61 1.85
N GLY A 153 13.12 -1.20 2.89
CA GLY A 153 13.66 -0.57 4.09
C GLY A 153 13.67 -1.57 5.23
#